data_AF-A0A2A3XA83-F1
#
_entry.id   AF-A0A2A3XA83-F1
#
_cell.length_a   1.000
_cell.length_b   1.000
_cell.length_c   1.000
_cell.angle_alpha   90.00
_cell.angle_beta   90.00
_cell.angle_gamma   90.00
#
_symmetry.space_group_name_H-M   'P 1'
#
loop_
_entity.id
_entity.type
_entity.pdbx_description
1 polymer ?
#
loop_
_entity_poly.entity_id
_entity_poly.type
_entity_poly.pdbx_seq_one_letter_code
_entity_poly.pdbx_strand_id
1 'polypeptide(L)'
;MSFDPHAELAQLRHAQAIRRRRPYWRGRSQLDPHTAELLALHDAGATPADLQRWLATPPRRLRVAHSTVARWLRRTLTQRQTDQGTR
;
A
#
# COMPACT_ATOMS: atom_id res chain seq x y z
N MET A 1 10.15 46.41 0.16
CA MET A 1 10.13 44.93 0.26
C MET A 1 9.34 44.39 -0.91
N SER A 2 9.96 43.59 -1.78
CA SER A 2 9.30 43.05 -2.99
C SER A 2 8.75 41.66 -2.68
N PHE A 3 7.46 41.46 -2.87
CA PHE A 3 6.82 40.15 -2.75
C PHE A 3 6.98 39.41 -4.08
N ASP A 4 7.67 38.27 -4.08
CA ASP A 4 7.85 37.44 -5.28
C ASP A 4 6.83 36.29 -5.29
N PRO A 5 5.76 36.37 -6.11
CA PRO A 5 4.72 35.36 -6.14
C PRO A 5 5.22 33.99 -6.61
N HIS A 6 6.30 33.93 -7.39
CA HIS A 6 6.84 32.66 -7.88
C HIS A 6 7.60 31.90 -6.78
N ALA A 7 8.34 32.63 -5.94
CA ALA A 7 9.00 32.06 -4.77
C ALA A 7 7.99 31.52 -3.76
N GLU A 8 6.91 32.26 -3.52
CA GLU A 8 5.82 31.83 -2.63
C GLU A 8 5.12 30.55 -3.16
N LEU A 9 4.85 30.49 -4.47
CA LEU A 9 4.22 29.33 -5.10
C LEU A 9 5.11 28.08 -5.08
N ALA A 10 6.42 28.25 -5.25
CA ALA A 10 7.39 27.17 -5.16
C ALA A 10 7.42 26.58 -3.75
N GLN A 11 7.42 27.43 -2.72
CA GLN A 11 7.36 27.01 -1.32
C GLN A 11 6.05 26.28 -1.01
N LEU A 12 4.90 26.79 -1.49
CA LEU A 12 3.59 26.14 -1.37
C LEU A 12 3.57 24.76 -2.03
N ARG A 13 4.08 24.64 -3.26
CA ARG A 13 4.15 23.36 -3.99
C ARG A 13 5.07 22.37 -3.29
N HIS A 14 6.20 22.83 -2.77
CA HIS A 14 7.13 22.00 -2.01
C HIS A 14 6.49 21.49 -0.71
N ALA A 15 5.82 22.36 0.05
CA ALA A 15 5.07 21.99 1.25
C ALA A 15 3.91 21.01 0.93
N GLN A 16 3.22 21.20 -0.19
CA GLN A 16 2.20 20.27 -0.68
C GLN A 16 2.79 18.90 -1.07
N ALA A 17 3.95 18.87 -1.72
CA ALA A 17 4.64 17.64 -2.09
C ALA A 17 5.09 16.85 -0.84
N ILE A 18 5.60 17.53 0.18
CA ILE A 18 5.95 16.92 1.47
C ILE A 18 4.71 16.42 2.20
N ARG A 19 3.60 17.18 2.22
CA ARG A 19 2.32 16.71 2.79
C ARG A 19 1.73 15.51 2.04
N ARG A 20 1.98 15.40 0.73
CA ARG A 20 1.62 14.24 -0.10
C ARG A 20 2.52 13.03 0.14
N ARG A 21 3.70 13.20 0.75
CA ARG A 21 4.53 12.07 1.21
C ARG A 21 3.84 11.43 2.40
N ARG A 22 3.01 10.44 2.08
CA ARG A 22 2.30 9.57 3.01
C ARG A 22 3.28 9.09 4.09
N PRO A 23 2.95 9.22 5.39
CA PRO A 23 3.87 8.86 6.47
C PRO A 23 4.35 7.43 6.31
N TYR A 24 5.65 7.23 6.32
CA TYR A 24 6.34 5.94 6.19
C TYR A 24 5.90 4.92 7.26
N TRP A 25 5.36 5.37 8.41
CA TRP A 25 4.74 4.52 9.44
C TRP A 25 3.37 3.94 9.06
N ARG A 26 2.67 4.48 8.05
CA ARG A 26 1.57 3.76 7.36
C ARG A 26 2.10 2.77 6.30
N GLY A 27 3.39 2.48 6.34
CA GLY A 27 4.10 1.58 5.42
C GLY A 27 3.93 0.11 5.76
N ARG A 28 3.57 -0.25 7.00
CA ARG A 28 3.21 -1.61 7.37
C ARG A 28 1.69 -1.81 7.33
N SER A 29 1.21 -2.49 6.29
CA SER A 29 -0.16 -3.00 6.27
C SER A 29 -0.33 -4.04 7.37
N GLN A 30 -1.51 -4.13 7.98
CA GLN A 30 -1.84 -5.27 8.85
C GLN A 30 -1.79 -6.61 8.09
N LEU A 31 -1.75 -6.55 6.76
CA LEU A 31 -1.61 -7.69 5.86
C LEU A 31 -0.15 -8.10 5.63
N ASP A 32 0.81 -7.24 5.96
CA ASP A 32 2.22 -7.51 5.67
C ASP A 32 2.78 -8.74 6.41
N PRO A 33 2.38 -9.04 7.67
CA PRO A 33 2.75 -10.29 8.32
C PRO A 33 2.26 -11.55 7.60
N HIS A 34 1.23 -11.43 6.75
CA HIS A 34 0.63 -12.53 5.99
C HIS A 34 0.99 -12.46 4.50
N THR A 35 2.01 -11.69 4.13
CA THR A 35 2.35 -11.44 2.72
C THR A 35 2.63 -12.74 1.97
N ALA A 36 3.43 -13.63 2.55
CA ALA A 36 3.82 -14.87 1.91
C ALA A 36 2.60 -15.77 1.64
N GLU A 37 1.72 -15.92 2.62
CA GLU A 37 0.53 -16.76 2.52
C GLU A 37 -0.51 -16.15 1.58
N LEU A 38 -0.74 -14.84 1.65
CA LEU A 38 -1.69 -14.16 0.77
C LEU A 38 -1.23 -14.22 -0.69
N LEU A 39 0.08 -14.11 -0.94
CA LEU A 39 0.63 -14.26 -2.28
C LEU A 39 0.56 -15.72 -2.75
N ALA A 40 0.86 -16.70 -1.91
CA ALA A 40 0.72 -18.11 -2.26
C ALA A 40 -0.74 -18.48 -2.61
N LEU A 41 -1.71 -17.98 -1.84
CA LEU A 41 -3.13 -18.15 -2.15
C LEU A 41 -3.51 -17.48 -3.47
N HIS A 42 -3.01 -16.28 -3.72
CA HIS A 42 -3.26 -15.56 -4.96
C HIS A 42 -2.63 -16.27 -6.18
N ASP A 43 -1.41 -16.77 -6.04
CA ASP A 43 -0.70 -17.54 -7.06
C ASP A 43 -1.42 -18.88 -7.34
N ALA A 44 -2.17 -19.42 -6.36
CA ALA A 44 -3.08 -20.56 -6.53
C ALA A 44 -4.47 -20.20 -7.13
N GLY A 45 -4.71 -18.93 -7.48
CA GLY A 45 -5.94 -18.45 -8.11
C GLY A 45 -6.98 -17.84 -7.16
N ALA A 46 -6.64 -17.60 -5.89
CA ALA A 46 -7.57 -16.98 -4.94
C ALA A 46 -7.91 -15.53 -5.32
N THR A 47 -9.19 -15.18 -5.19
CA THR A 47 -9.66 -13.81 -5.41
C THR A 47 -9.46 -12.94 -4.16
N PRO A 48 -9.49 -11.60 -4.26
CA PRO A 48 -9.40 -10.73 -3.10
C PRO A 48 -10.48 -10.98 -2.03
N ALA A 49 -11.65 -11.47 -2.44
CA ALA A 49 -12.72 -11.86 -1.52
C ALA A 49 -12.37 -13.13 -0.72
N ASP A 50 -11.70 -14.10 -1.36
CA ASP A 50 -11.22 -15.32 -0.70
C ASP A 50 -10.11 -14.99 0.30
N LEU A 51 -9.18 -14.11 -0.09
CA LEU A 51 -8.13 -13.60 0.78
C LEU A 51 -8.71 -12.89 2.02
N GLN A 52 -9.73 -12.04 1.83
CA GLN A 52 -10.44 -11.40 2.94
C GLN A 52 -11.07 -12.42 3.89
N ARG A 53 -11.73 -13.45 3.34
CA ARG A 53 -12.36 -14.51 4.12
C ARG A 53 -11.33 -15.31 4.90
N TRP A 54 -10.22 -15.67 4.27
CA TRP A 54 -9.12 -16.38 4.89
C TRP A 54 -8.51 -15.60 6.08
N LEU A 55 -8.39 -14.27 5.96
CA LEU A 55 -7.94 -13.41 7.06
C LEU A 55 -8.92 -13.36 8.24
N ALA A 56 -10.23 -13.42 7.95
CA ALA A 56 -11.26 -13.42 8.99
C ALA A 56 -11.37 -14.76 9.73
N THR A 57 -10.86 -15.85 9.16
CA THR A 57 -10.89 -17.20 9.74
C THR A 57 -9.85 -17.33 10.88
N PRO A 58 -10.15 -18.12 11.94
CA PRO A 58 -9.15 -18.46 12.96
C PRO A 58 -7.94 -19.18 12.35
N PRO A 59 -6.72 -18.95 12.86
CA PRO A 59 -6.38 -18.17 14.05
C PRO A 59 -6.20 -16.65 13.82
N ARG A 60 -6.25 -16.16 12.58
CA ARG A 60 -5.92 -14.77 12.25
C ARG A 60 -6.96 -13.78 12.78
N ARG A 61 -8.25 -14.08 12.56
CA ARG A 61 -9.41 -13.27 13.00
C ARG A 61 -9.28 -11.77 12.62
N LEU A 62 -8.58 -11.48 11.53
CA LEU A 62 -8.30 -10.13 11.06
C LEU A 62 -9.41 -9.67 10.10
N ARG A 63 -10.30 -8.80 10.60
CA ARG A 63 -11.40 -8.24 9.81
C ARG A 63 -10.93 -6.99 9.07
N VAL A 64 -10.66 -7.14 7.77
CA VAL A 64 -10.33 -6.04 6.86
C VAL A 64 -11.40 -5.88 5.79
N ALA A 65 -11.56 -4.64 5.29
CA ALA A 65 -12.43 -4.39 4.15
C ALA A 65 -11.84 -5.01 2.87
N HIS A 66 -12.72 -5.47 1.97
CA HIS A 66 -12.35 -5.94 0.63
C HIS A 66 -11.42 -4.95 -0.10
N SER A 67 -11.74 -3.66 -0.02
CA SER A 67 -10.97 -2.58 -0.64
C SER A 67 -9.55 -2.47 -0.08
N THR A 68 -9.33 -2.81 1.19
CA THR A 68 -8.00 -2.89 1.80
C THR A 68 -7.19 -4.02 1.19
N VAL A 69 -7.79 -5.21 1.05
CA VAL A 69 -7.13 -6.38 0.44
C VAL A 69 -6.81 -6.12 -1.03
N ALA A 70 -7.77 -5.62 -1.81
CA ALA A 70 -7.56 -5.30 -3.22
C ALA A 70 -6.47 -4.23 -3.43
N ARG A 71 -6.48 -3.17 -2.61
CA ARG A 71 -5.46 -2.11 -2.66
C ARG A 71 -4.08 -2.64 -2.27
N TRP A 72 -4.01 -3.46 -1.23
CA TRP A 72 -2.77 -4.08 -0.78
C TRP A 72 -2.21 -5.01 -1.86
N LEU A 73 -3.04 -5.90 -2.41
CA LEU A 73 -2.63 -6.85 -3.45
C LEU A 73 -2.05 -6.13 -4.67
N ARG A 74 -2.73 -5.08 -5.17
CA ARG A 74 -2.22 -4.28 -6.28
C ARG A 74 -0.86 -3.68 -5.98
N ARG A 75 -0.67 -3.10 -4.79
CA ARG A 75 0.62 -2.54 -4.37
C ARG A 75 1.71 -3.62 -4.28
N THR A 76 1.40 -4.76 -3.68
CA THR A 76 2.34 -5.86 -3.47
C THR A 76 2.77 -6.50 -4.79
N LEU A 77 1.85 -6.66 -5.74
CA LEU A 77 2.17 -7.16 -7.09
C LEU A 77 3.04 -6.16 -7.87
N THR A 78 2.74 -4.86 -7.80
CA THR A 78 3.61 -3.83 -8.39
C THR A 78 4.99 -3.82 -7.76
N GLN A 79 5.09 -3.94 -6.43
CA GLN A 79 6.39 -4.01 -5.75
C GLN A 79 7.16 -5.27 -6.13
N ARG A 80 6.49 -6.44 -6.21
CA ARG A 80 7.08 -7.69 -6.71
C ARG A 80 7.70 -7.47 -8.09
N GLN A 81 7.01 -6.80 -9.01
CA GLN A 81 7.53 -6.53 -10.36
C GLN A 81 8.77 -5.64 -10.35
N THR A 82 8.81 -4.62 -9.49
CA THR A 82 9.98 -3.73 -9.35
C THR A 82 11.21 -4.48 -8.80
N ASP A 83 11.02 -5.35 -7.79
CA ASP A 83 12.12 -6.12 -7.20
C ASP A 83 12.73 -7.13 -8.19
N GLN A 84 11.91 -7.71 -9.08
CA GLN A 84 12.37 -8.68 -10.09
C GLN A 84 13.20 -8.05 -11.22
N GLY A 85 13.17 -6.73 -11.40
CA GLY A 85 13.93 -6.01 -12.44
C GLY A 85 15.34 -5.58 -12.04
N THR A 86 15.77 -5.87 -10.80
CA THR A 86 17.07 -5.41 -10.25
C THR A 86 18.10 -6.54 -10.13
N ARG A 87 17.97 -7.62 -10.91
CA ARG A 87 18.91 -8.76 -10.87
C ARG A 87 19.56 -9.02 -12.21
#